data_AF-A0AAT9IS35-F1
#
_entry.id   AF-A0AAT9IS35-F1
#
_cell.length_a   1.000
_cell.length_b   1.000
_cell.length_c   1.000
_cell.angle_alpha   90.00
_cell.angle_beta   90.00
_cell.angle_gamma   90.00
#
_symmetry.space_group_name_H-M   'P 1'
#
loop_
_entity.id
_entity.type
_entity.pdbx_description
1 polymer ?
#
loop_
_entity_poly.entity_id
_entity_poly.type
_entity_poly.pdbx_seq_one_letter_code
_entity_poly.pdbx_strand_id
1 'polypeptide(L)'
;MDFYVNSDRLFLLAMPRILGFVFNPISLYFVQASDGAMKAVVYEVNNTFGDRHSYVLPVRQNVSNQTHRPIHQAADKRLHVSPFMDMDMAYDFELIPPEDTFVLNIRLKQQTDGGIFRDMLFAGFTAKREALRDSALLRLFSPCR
;
A
#
# COMPACT_ATOMS: atom_id res chain seq x y z
N MET A 1 12.85 8.40 -16.81
CA MET A 1 11.93 9.24 -16.02
C MET A 1 12.29 8.99 -14.58
N ASP A 2 12.79 9.98 -13.87
CA ASP A 2 13.31 9.78 -12.51
C ASP A 2 12.14 9.78 -11.52
N PHE A 3 11.97 8.65 -10.82
CA PHE A 3 10.88 8.50 -9.84
C PHE A 3 11.08 9.38 -8.60
N TYR A 4 12.33 9.76 -8.29
CA TYR A 4 12.69 10.58 -7.14
C TYR A 4 13.91 11.46 -7.46
N VAL A 5 14.09 12.53 -6.68
CA VAL A 5 15.32 13.33 -6.61
C VAL A 5 15.79 13.42 -5.16
N ASN A 6 17.04 13.81 -4.91
CA ASN A 6 17.63 13.82 -3.56
C ASN A 6 16.92 14.73 -2.54
N SER A 7 16.18 15.74 -3.01
CA SER A 7 15.37 16.62 -2.16
C SER A 7 14.02 16.03 -1.76
N ASP A 8 13.63 14.89 -2.34
CA ASP A 8 12.37 14.22 -2.05
C ASP A 8 12.44 13.46 -0.72
N ARG A 9 11.29 13.32 -0.07
CA ARG A 9 11.13 12.53 1.15
C ARG A 9 10.60 11.14 0.78
N LEU A 10 11.24 10.11 1.34
CA LEU A 10 10.78 8.73 1.22
C LEU A 10 10.22 8.23 2.55
N PHE A 11 9.05 7.61 2.51
CA PHE A 11 8.42 7.00 3.68
C PHE A 11 8.14 5.52 3.41
N LEU A 12 8.25 4.70 4.45
CA LEU A 12 7.91 3.29 4.42
C LEU A 12 6.76 3.02 5.39
N LEU A 13 5.72 2.36 4.89
CA LEU A 13 4.71 1.70 5.71
C LEU A 13 4.92 0.19 5.62
N ALA A 14 5.34 -0.39 6.74
CA ALA A 14 5.52 -1.83 6.92
C ALA A 14 5.38 -2.17 8.41
N MET A 15 5.13 -3.44 8.72
CA MET A 15 5.17 -3.97 10.07
C MET A 15 6.62 -4.28 10.46
N PRO A 16 7.15 -3.69 11.55
CA PRO A 16 8.45 -4.11 12.09
C PRO A 16 8.34 -5.53 12.67
N ARG A 17 9.49 -6.20 12.83
CA ARG A 17 9.53 -7.51 13.50
C ARG A 17 9.21 -7.33 14.98
N ILE A 18 8.17 -7.99 15.46
CA ILE A 18 7.72 -7.95 16.85
C ILE A 18 7.83 -9.37 17.45
N LEU A 19 8.61 -9.51 18.53
CA LEU A 19 8.87 -10.78 19.22
C LEU A 19 9.30 -11.93 18.29
N GLY A 20 10.08 -11.61 17.25
CA GLY A 20 10.56 -12.59 16.26
C GLY A 20 9.61 -12.81 15.08
N PHE A 21 8.37 -12.33 15.15
CA PHE A 21 7.37 -12.48 14.09
C PHE A 21 7.32 -11.23 13.21
N VAL A 22 7.23 -11.45 11.90
CA VAL A 22 6.98 -10.39 10.91
C VAL A 22 6.20 -10.98 9.76
N PHE A 23 5.17 -10.27 9.32
CA PHE A 23 4.44 -10.62 8.11
C PHE A 23 4.03 -9.34 7.38
N ASN A 24 4.72 -9.06 6.28
CA ASN A 24 4.46 -7.91 5.41
C ASN A 24 3.97 -8.42 4.05
N PRO A 25 2.70 -8.85 3.92
CA PRO A 25 2.15 -9.28 2.63
C PRO A 25 2.20 -8.15 1.59
N ILE A 26 2.16 -6.91 2.08
CA ILE A 26 2.43 -5.71 1.30
C ILE A 26 3.22 -4.71 2.15
N SER A 27 4.17 -4.01 1.54
CA SER A 27 4.85 -2.83 2.08
C SER A 27 4.70 -1.67 1.09
N LEU A 28 4.48 -0.46 1.61
CA LEU A 28 4.30 0.72 0.77
C LEU A 28 5.46 1.68 0.93
N TYR A 29 6.06 2.08 -0.19
CA TYR A 29 7.00 3.19 -0.23
C TYR A 29 6.33 4.40 -0.85
N PHE A 30 6.38 5.54 -0.17
CA PHE A 30 5.85 6.80 -0.65
C PHE A 30 7.00 7.70 -1.06
N VAL A 31 6.92 8.28 -2.25
CA VAL A 31 7.85 9.31 -2.72
C VAL A 31 7.12 10.64 -2.73
N GLN A 32 7.54 11.55 -1.86
CA GLN A 32 6.95 12.87 -1.72
C GLN A 32 7.96 13.95 -2.14
N ALA A 33 7.55 14.84 -3.03
CA ALA A 33 8.33 16.00 -3.43
C ALA A 33 8.62 16.94 -2.26
N SER A 34 9.60 17.83 -2.41
CA SER A 34 9.94 18.84 -1.39
C SER A 34 8.81 19.86 -1.13
N ASP A 35 7.95 20.10 -2.13
CA ASP A 35 6.71 20.90 -1.98
C ASP A 35 5.57 20.09 -1.34
N GLY A 36 5.82 18.81 -1.06
CA GLY A 36 4.95 17.83 -0.44
C GLY A 36 3.95 17.14 -1.38
N ALA A 37 4.00 17.38 -2.68
CA ALA A 37 3.21 16.62 -3.64
C ALA A 37 3.63 15.13 -3.65
N MET A 38 2.66 14.23 -3.65
CA MET A 38 2.96 12.80 -3.80
C MET A 38 3.34 12.51 -5.25
N LYS A 39 4.55 11.97 -5.48
CA LYS A 39 5.09 11.67 -6.81
C LYS A 39 4.84 10.24 -7.25
N ALA A 40 5.00 9.29 -6.34
CA ALA A 40 4.86 7.86 -6.63
C ALA A 40 4.56 7.06 -5.36
N VAL A 41 3.91 5.92 -5.56
CA VAL A 41 3.76 4.89 -4.53
C VAL A 41 4.30 3.58 -5.10
N VAL A 42 5.12 2.89 -4.31
CA VAL A 42 5.60 1.55 -4.62
C VAL A 42 4.89 0.56 -3.73
N TYR A 43 4.22 -0.41 -4.35
CA TYR A 43 3.55 -1.51 -3.67
C TYR A 43 4.45 -2.73 -3.76
N GLU A 44 5.20 -3.01 -2.70
CA GLU A 44 6.02 -4.22 -2.60
C GLU A 44 5.17 -5.34 -2.02
N VAL A 45 4.77 -6.29 -2.86
CA VAL A 45 3.96 -7.44 -2.47
C VAL A 45 4.86 -8.65 -2.28
N ASN A 46 4.68 -9.34 -1.16
CA ASN A 46 5.40 -10.56 -0.82
C ASN A 46 4.40 -11.73 -0.75
N ASN A 47 4.76 -12.89 -1.30
CA ASN A 47 3.96 -14.10 -1.14
C ASN A 47 4.50 -14.99 -0.02
N THR A 48 3.74 -16.01 0.37
CA THR A 48 4.16 -16.99 1.39
C THR A 48 5.19 -18.00 0.89
N PHE A 49 5.55 -17.95 -0.39
CA PHE A 49 6.56 -18.80 -1.02
C PHE A 49 7.96 -18.16 -1.03
N GLY A 50 8.07 -16.91 -0.57
CA GLY A 50 9.34 -16.17 -0.49
C GLY A 50 9.63 -15.27 -1.68
N ASP A 51 8.74 -15.22 -2.68
CA ASP A 51 8.85 -14.30 -3.81
C ASP A 51 8.31 -12.91 -3.46
N ARG A 52 8.78 -11.95 -4.25
CA ARG A 52 8.47 -10.53 -4.09
C ARG A 52 8.31 -9.85 -5.44
N HIS A 53 7.36 -8.92 -5.52
CA HIS A 53 7.18 -8.06 -6.69
C HIS A 53 6.83 -6.64 -6.28
N SER A 54 7.47 -5.65 -6.91
CA SER A 54 7.27 -4.23 -6.61
C SER A 54 6.54 -3.54 -7.76
N TYR A 55 5.32 -3.07 -7.52
CA TYR A 55 4.57 -2.25 -8.46
C TYR A 55 4.92 -0.78 -8.24
N VAL A 56 5.65 -0.15 -9.16
CA VAL A 56 6.09 1.24 -9.07
C VAL A 56 5.11 2.12 -9.86
N LEU A 57 4.22 2.82 -9.17
CA LEU A 57 3.13 3.56 -9.80
C LEU A 57 3.28 5.07 -9.57
N PRO A 58 3.51 5.88 -10.62
CA PRO A 58 3.55 7.33 -10.50
C PRO A 58 2.15 7.86 -10.17
N VAL A 59 2.10 8.89 -9.34
CA VAL A 59 0.86 9.61 -9.02
C VAL A 59 0.68 10.69 -10.08
N ARG A 60 -0.34 10.50 -10.94
CA ARG A 60 -0.60 11.40 -12.08
C ARG A 60 -1.49 12.60 -11.72
N GLN A 61 -2.15 12.54 -10.57
CA GLN A 61 -2.96 13.65 -10.06
C GLN A 61 -2.07 14.58 -9.24
N ASN A 62 -2.28 15.89 -9.38
CA ASN A 62 -1.58 16.88 -8.57
C ASN A 62 -2.19 16.88 -7.16
N VAL A 63 -1.87 15.85 -6.37
CA VAL A 63 -2.28 15.73 -4.97
C VAL A 63 -1.31 16.58 -4.17
N SER A 64 -1.60 17.88 -4.08
CA SER A 64 -0.85 18.80 -3.22
C SER A 64 -1.21 18.57 -1.74
N ASN A 65 -0.33 19.05 -0.87
CA ASN A 65 -0.24 18.94 0.59
C ASN A 65 -1.50 19.23 1.45
N GLN A 66 -2.69 19.35 0.87
CA GLN A 66 -3.86 19.91 1.57
C GLN A 66 -5.17 19.18 1.31
N THR A 67 -5.14 18.05 0.61
CA THR A 67 -6.37 17.29 0.39
C THR A 67 -6.19 15.84 0.79
N HIS A 68 -7.00 15.40 1.76
CA HIS A 68 -7.30 14.00 2.12
C HIS A 68 -7.96 13.22 0.95
N ARG A 69 -7.54 13.49 -0.29
CA ARG A 69 -8.09 12.92 -1.51
C ARG A 69 -7.48 11.54 -1.73
N PRO A 70 -8.31 10.53 -2.02
CA PRO A 70 -7.82 9.22 -2.39
C PRO A 70 -7.00 9.28 -3.68
N ILE A 71 -5.86 8.59 -3.68
CA ILE A 71 -5.07 8.28 -4.87
C ILE A 71 -5.59 6.96 -5.41
N HIS A 72 -5.99 6.96 -6.68
CA HIS A 72 -6.40 5.75 -7.40
C HIS A 72 -5.30 5.31 -8.35
N GLN A 73 -4.88 4.04 -8.25
CA GLN A 73 -3.85 3.45 -9.09
C GLN A 73 -4.24 2.03 -9.47
N ALA A 74 -3.76 1.53 -10.60
CA ALA A 74 -4.02 0.18 -11.05
C ALA A 74 -2.77 -0.47 -11.63
N ALA A 75 -2.68 -1.79 -11.51
CA ALA A 75 -1.61 -2.59 -12.07
C ALA A 75 -2.07 -4.03 -12.34
N ASP A 76 -1.62 -4.63 -13.45
CA ASP A 76 -1.82 -6.05 -13.69
C ASP A 76 -1.16 -6.87 -12.58
N LYS A 77 -1.81 -7.93 -12.11
CA LYS A 77 -1.23 -8.84 -11.13
C LYS A 77 -0.07 -9.61 -11.76
N ARG A 78 1.13 -9.43 -11.21
CA ARG A 78 2.37 -10.08 -11.66
C ARG A 78 2.98 -11.05 -10.65
N LEU A 79 2.35 -11.23 -9.48
CA LEU A 79 2.81 -12.14 -8.45
C LEU A 79 1.73 -13.17 -8.09
N HIS A 80 2.11 -14.44 -8.01
CA HIS A 80 1.24 -15.50 -7.49
C HIS A 80 1.24 -15.46 -5.96
N VAL A 81 0.15 -14.95 -5.37
CA VAL A 81 0.01 -14.76 -3.92
C VAL A 81 -0.94 -15.75 -3.25
N SER A 82 -1.71 -16.51 -4.04
CA SER A 82 -2.70 -17.46 -3.54
C SER A 82 -3.01 -18.52 -4.60
N PRO A 83 -3.16 -19.80 -4.22
CA PRO A 83 -3.54 -20.87 -5.14
C PRO A 83 -4.98 -20.75 -5.67
N PHE A 84 -5.80 -19.88 -5.07
CA PHE A 84 -7.22 -19.70 -5.45
C PHE A 84 -7.45 -18.53 -6.41
N MET A 85 -6.40 -17.76 -6.73
CA MET A 85 -6.51 -16.56 -7.56
C MET A 85 -5.63 -16.67 -8.80
N ASP A 86 -6.28 -16.61 -9.97
CA ASP A 86 -5.59 -16.64 -11.25
C ASP A 86 -4.61 -15.46 -11.43
N MET A 87 -3.74 -15.61 -12.42
CA MET A 87 -2.79 -14.55 -12.79
C MET A 87 -3.41 -13.48 -13.69
N ASP A 88 -4.46 -13.82 -14.44
CA ASP A 88 -5.17 -12.88 -15.31
C ASP A 88 -6.15 -12.02 -14.52
N MET A 89 -5.60 -11.10 -13.74
CA MET A 89 -6.33 -10.18 -12.88
C MET A 89 -5.56 -8.86 -12.77
N ALA A 90 -6.25 -7.79 -12.36
CA ALA A 90 -5.67 -6.48 -12.12
C ALA A 90 -6.00 -5.98 -10.72
N TYR A 91 -5.02 -5.36 -10.07
CA TYR A 91 -5.22 -4.61 -8.85
C TYR A 91 -5.78 -3.22 -9.16
N ASP A 92 -6.75 -2.80 -8.36
CA ASP A 92 -7.23 -1.43 -8.24
C ASP A 92 -6.99 -1.00 -6.78
N PHE A 93 -6.06 -0.07 -6.63
CA PHE A 93 -5.63 0.51 -5.37
C PHE A 93 -6.30 1.87 -5.20
N GLU A 94 -6.89 2.08 -4.02
CA GLU A 94 -7.37 3.37 -3.56
C GLU A 94 -6.73 3.64 -2.20
N LEU A 95 -5.99 4.74 -2.08
CA LEU A 95 -5.22 5.02 -0.88
C LEU A 95 -5.34 6.47 -0.42
N ILE A 96 -5.33 6.69 0.89
CA ILE A 96 -5.12 8.02 1.47
C ILE A 96 -3.73 7.98 2.11
N PRO A 97 -2.76 8.78 1.60
CA PRO A 97 -1.40 8.78 2.13
C PRO A 97 -1.38 9.05 3.63
N PRO A 98 -0.38 8.51 4.35
CA PRO A 98 -0.36 8.58 5.80
C PRO A 98 -0.11 10.03 6.28
N GLU A 99 -1.16 10.72 6.71
CA GLU A 99 -1.11 11.90 7.57
C GLU A 99 -1.50 11.48 8.99
N ASP A 100 -2.62 11.95 9.54
CA ASP A 100 -3.15 11.46 10.82
C ASP A 100 -3.82 10.09 10.69
N THR A 101 -4.43 9.84 9.52
CA THR A 101 -5.05 8.57 9.16
C THR A 101 -4.47 8.08 7.84
N PHE A 102 -4.40 6.77 7.72
CA PHE A 102 -4.02 6.06 6.52
C PHE A 102 -5.15 5.12 6.13
N VAL A 103 -5.45 5.05 4.84
CA VAL A 103 -6.42 4.10 4.29
C VAL A 103 -5.80 3.47 3.05
N LEU A 104 -5.94 2.15 2.94
CA LEU A 104 -5.62 1.38 1.75
C LEU A 104 -6.76 0.41 1.45
N ASN A 105 -7.36 0.57 0.29
CA ASN A 105 -8.34 -0.32 -0.27
C ASN A 105 -7.72 -0.98 -1.51
N ILE A 106 -7.77 -2.30 -1.56
CA ILE A 106 -7.26 -3.11 -2.67
C ILE A 106 -8.41 -3.94 -3.20
N ARG A 107 -8.80 -3.70 -4.45
CA ARG A 107 -9.73 -4.56 -5.20
C ARG A 107 -8.91 -5.37 -6.20
N LEU A 108 -9.14 -6.68 -6.25
CA LEU A 108 -8.59 -7.54 -7.29
C LEU A 108 -9.69 -7.86 -8.28
N LYS A 109 -9.53 -7.41 -9.52
CA LYS A 109 -10.52 -7.51 -10.58
C LYS A 109 -10.11 -8.57 -11.59
N GLN A 110 -11.06 -9.38 -12.02
CA GLN A 110 -10.90 -10.29 -13.14
C GLN A 110 -11.78 -9.81 -14.29
N GLN A 111 -11.24 -9.79 -15.50
CA GLN A 111 -12.03 -9.52 -16.69
C GLN A 111 -12.79 -10.79 -17.06
N THR A 112 -14.10 -10.67 -17.28
CA THR A 112 -14.93 -11.78 -17.76
C THR A 112 -15.21 -11.64 -19.25
N ASP A 113 -15.66 -12.73 -19.87
CA ASP A 113 -16.17 -12.71 -21.24
C ASP A 113 -17.24 -11.62 -21.39
N GLY A 114 -17.06 -10.75 -22.39
CA GLY A 114 -17.90 -9.56 -22.61
C GLY A 114 -17.31 -8.24 -22.09
N GLY A 115 -16.08 -8.23 -21.55
CA GLY A 115 -15.39 -7.00 -21.15
C GLY A 115 -15.86 -6.39 -19.83
N ILE A 116 -16.64 -7.14 -19.06
CA ILE A 116 -17.10 -6.76 -17.72
C ILE A 116 -16.01 -7.12 -16.72
N PHE A 117 -15.71 -6.21 -15.78
CA PHE A 117 -14.81 -6.50 -14.67
C PHE A 117 -15.62 -6.97 -13.46
N ARG A 118 -15.20 -8.08 -12.86
CA ARG A 118 -15.75 -8.60 -11.61
C ARG A 118 -14.74 -8.40 -10.49
N ASP A 119 -15.19 -7.84 -9.38
CA ASP A 119 -14.41 -7.81 -8.13
C ASP A 119 -14.35 -9.23 -7.55
N MET A 120 -13.15 -9.77 -7.47
CA MET A 120 -12.87 -11.11 -6.94
C MET A 120 -12.49 -11.07 -5.47
N LEU A 121 -11.79 -10.02 -5.04
CA LEU A 121 -11.37 -9.83 -3.66
C LEU A 121 -11.33 -8.36 -3.32
N PHE A 122 -11.70 -8.04 -2.08
CA PHE A 122 -11.49 -6.74 -1.46
C PHE A 122 -10.68 -6.92 -0.17
N ALA A 123 -9.63 -6.13 -0.02
CA ALA A 123 -8.86 -6.01 1.21
C ALA A 123 -8.76 -4.54 1.61
N GLY A 124 -9.12 -4.23 2.86
CA GLY A 124 -9.06 -2.89 3.41
C GLY A 124 -8.10 -2.84 4.60
N PHE A 125 -7.31 -1.78 4.69
CA PHE A 125 -6.43 -1.49 5.82
C PHE A 125 -6.52 -0.02 6.18
N THR A 126 -7.05 0.26 7.37
CA THR A 126 -7.14 1.60 7.94
C THR A 126 -6.28 1.68 9.19
N ALA A 127 -5.47 2.72 9.31
CA ALA A 127 -4.61 2.94 10.45
C ALA A 127 -4.61 4.41 10.87
N LYS A 128 -4.46 4.65 12.17
CA LYS A 128 -4.21 5.98 12.73
C LYS A 128 -2.73 6.11 13.06
N ARG A 129 -2.13 7.26 12.72
CA ARG A 129 -0.75 7.56 13.09
C ARG A 129 -0.67 7.78 14.61
N GLU A 130 0.27 7.08 15.21
CA GLU A 130 0.69 7.30 16.59
C GLU A 130 2.21 7.49 16.62
N ALA A 131 2.69 8.32 17.55
CA ALA A 131 4.13 8.49 17.73
C ALA A 131 4.74 7.18 18.25
N LEU A 132 5.84 6.73 17.64
CA LEU A 132 6.57 5.55 18.10
C LEU A 132 7.24 5.84 19.45
N ARG A 133 6.53 5.53 20.54
CA ARG A 133 6.97 5.70 21.92
C ARG A 133 6.88 4.36 22.64
N ASP A 134 7.72 4.13 23.64
CA ASP A 134 7.71 2.91 24.44
C ASP A 134 6.33 2.61 25.03
N SER A 135 5.62 3.64 25.51
CA SER A 135 4.26 3.50 26.04
C SER A 135 3.22 3.12 24.98
N ALA A 136 3.41 3.53 23.71
CA ALA A 136 2.54 3.11 22.61
C ALA A 136 2.80 1.65 22.24
N LEU A 137 4.08 1.21 22.27
CA LEU A 137 4.46 -0.18 22.02
C LEU A 137 3.97 -1.12 23.14
N LEU A 138 4.10 -0.72 24.41
CA LEU A 138 3.62 -1.51 25.55
C LEU A 138 2.09 -1.71 25.53
N ARG A 139 1.34 -0.72 25.02
CA ARG A 139 -0.12 -0.86 24.84
C ARG A 139 -0.49 -1.97 23.86
N LEU A 140 0.35 -2.30 22.87
CA LEU A 140 0.07 -3.39 21.93
C LEU A 140 -0.01 -4.77 22.62
N PHE A 141 0.67 -4.92 23.76
CA PHE A 141 0.71 -6.17 24.54
C PHE A 141 -0.12 -6.11 25.82
N SER A 142 -0.74 -4.96 26.09
CA SER A 142 -1.63 -4.83 27.22
C SER A 142 -2.99 -5.39 26.81
N PRO A 143 -3.59 -6.34 27.58
CA PRO A 143 -4.92 -6.82 27.27
C PRO A 143 -5.89 -5.62 27.24
N CYS A 144 -6.58 -5.45 26.11
CA CYS A 144 -7.63 -4.45 25.98
C CYS A 144 -8.63 -4.64 27.13
N ARG A 145 -8.86 -3.58 27.91
CA ARG A 145 -10.07 -3.44 28.70
C ARG A 145 -11.17 -2.87 27.83
#